data_AF-A0A2V9TT42-F1
#
_entry.id   AF-A0A2V9TT42-F1
#
_cell.length_a   1.000
_cell.length_b   1.000
_cell.length_c   1.000
_cell.angle_alpha   90.00
_cell.angle_beta   90.00
_cell.angle_gamma   90.00
#
_symmetry.space_group_name_H-M   'P 1'
#
loop_
_entity.id
_entity.type
_entity.pdbx_description
1 polymer ?
#
loop_
_entity_poly.entity_id
_entity_poly.type
_entity_poly.pdbx_seq_one_letter_code
_entity_poly.pdbx_strand_id
1 'polypeptide(L)'
;MDIADWRKKIDEIDRKLVELINQRAQAAHEIGKLKRNLGMPIYEPDREQKVFSNVREVNEGPLPDRDLLRVYERVMDIMRQIQQEEIAPQPAADAARDTELDTDVND
;
A
#
# COMPACT_ATOMS: atom_id res chain seq x y z
N MET A 1 -1.05 26.01 21.57
CA MET A 1 -0.36 24.87 20.95
C MET A 1 0.56 24.27 22.00
N ASP A 2 0.16 23.13 22.55
CA ASP A 2 0.96 22.32 23.46
C ASP A 2 1.28 20.94 22.86
N ILE A 3 1.83 20.03 23.66
CA ILE A 3 2.19 18.68 23.20
C ILE A 3 0.94 17.88 22.78
N ALA A 4 -0.19 18.05 23.47
CA ALA A 4 -1.42 17.33 23.16
C ALA A 4 -1.99 17.80 21.81
N ASP A 5 -1.96 19.11 21.54
CA ASP A 5 -2.36 19.68 20.25
C ASP A 5 -1.53 19.08 19.08
N TRP A 6 -0.21 18.97 19.26
CA TRP A 6 0.67 18.39 18.23
C TRP A 6 0.43 16.90 18.03
N ARG A 7 0.19 16.13 19.10
CA ARG A 7 -0.15 14.71 18.99
C ARG A 7 -1.44 14.49 18.22
N LYS A 8 -2.49 15.26 18.52
CA LYS A 8 -3.74 15.21 17.76
C LYS A 8 -3.53 15.52 16.28
N LYS A 9 -2.70 16.50 15.96
CA LYS A 9 -2.33 16.82 14.57
C LYS A 9 -1.60 15.66 13.89
N ILE A 10 -0.71 14.97 14.60
CA ILE A 10 -0.04 13.75 14.09
C ILE A 10 -1.09 12.67 13.80
N ASP A 11 -2.00 12.38 14.73
CA ASP A 11 -3.05 11.36 14.52
C ASP A 11 -3.92 11.67 13.28
N GLU A 12 -4.23 12.94 13.05
CA GLU A 12 -4.98 13.39 11.87
C GLU A 12 -4.17 13.21 10.57
N ILE A 13 -2.87 13.46 10.60
CA ILE A 13 -1.97 13.21 9.47
C ILE A 13 -1.85 11.70 9.21
N ASP A 14 -1.68 10.89 10.25
CA ASP A 14 -1.53 9.44 10.12
C ASP A 14 -2.75 8.78 9.48
N ARG A 15 -3.96 9.25 9.80
CA ARG A 15 -5.18 8.80 9.11
C ARG A 15 -5.14 9.05 7.61
N LYS A 16 -4.65 10.23 7.20
CA LYS A 16 -4.50 10.57 5.77
C LYS A 16 -3.39 9.73 5.13
N LEU A 17 -2.30 9.47 5.85
CA LEU A 17 -1.24 8.59 5.36
C LEU A 17 -1.76 7.17 5.12
N VAL A 18 -2.56 6.61 6.04
CA VAL A 18 -3.18 5.29 5.85
C VAL A 18 -4.07 5.28 4.60
N GLU A 19 -4.91 6.31 4.42
CA GLU A 19 -5.75 6.44 3.22
C GLU A 19 -4.92 6.45 1.94
N LEU A 20 -3.89 7.29 1.86
CA LEU A 20 -3.01 7.41 0.69
C LEU A 20 -2.21 6.13 0.42
N ILE A 21 -1.73 5.45 1.47
CA ILE A 21 -1.03 4.18 1.35
C ILE A 21 -1.96 3.11 0.79
N ASN A 22 -3.22 3.04 1.25
CA ASN A 22 -4.21 2.09 0.73
C ASN A 22 -4.56 2.38 -0.74
N GLN A 23 -4.72 3.65 -1.13
CA GLN A 23 -4.91 4.01 -2.53
C GLN A 23 -3.72 3.57 -3.40
N ARG A 24 -2.48 3.76 -2.91
CA ARG A 24 -1.28 3.29 -3.60
C ARG A 24 -1.20 1.76 -3.67
N ALA A 25 -1.63 1.06 -2.64
CA ALA A 25 -1.72 -0.40 -2.62
C ALA A 25 -2.73 -0.94 -3.64
N GLN A 26 -3.90 -0.30 -3.77
CA GLN A 26 -4.87 -0.66 -4.80
C GLN A 26 -4.28 -0.51 -6.21
N ALA A 27 -3.56 0.59 -6.47
CA ALA A 27 -2.88 0.77 -7.75
C ALA A 27 -1.82 -0.32 -8.01
N ALA A 28 -1.06 -0.72 -6.99
CA ALA A 28 -0.09 -1.81 -7.09
C ALA A 28 -0.77 -3.16 -7.39
N HIS A 29 -1.91 -3.44 -6.75
CA HIS A 29 -2.70 -4.65 -7.00
C HIS A 29 -3.19 -4.73 -8.46
N GLU A 30 -3.75 -3.64 -8.99
CA GLU A 30 -4.18 -3.59 -10.40
C GLU A 30 -2.99 -3.73 -11.37
N ILE A 31 -1.85 -3.12 -11.06
CA ILE A 31 -0.60 -3.34 -11.83
C ILE A 31 -0.18 -4.81 -11.80
N GLY A 32 -0.28 -5.47 -10.64
CA GLY A 32 0.02 -6.90 -10.47
C GLY A 32 -0.81 -7.78 -11.39
N LYS A 33 -2.14 -7.57 -11.42
CA LYS A 33 -3.07 -8.26 -12.32
C LYS A 33 -2.72 -8.07 -13.79
N LEU A 34 -2.43 -6.83 -14.21
CA LEU A 34 -2.05 -6.53 -15.58
C LEU A 34 -0.73 -7.21 -15.96
N LYS A 35 0.27 -7.18 -15.08
CA LYS A 35 1.55 -7.86 -15.29
C LYS A 35 1.40 -9.37 -15.37
N ARG A 36 0.55 -9.99 -14.52
CA ARG A 36 0.19 -11.41 -14.59
C ARG A 36 -0.35 -11.77 -15.97
N ASN A 37 -1.30 -10.99 -16.47
CA ASN A 37 -1.94 -11.23 -17.77
C ASN A 37 -0.98 -11.03 -18.95
N LEU A 38 0.01 -10.15 -18.81
CA LEU A 38 1.01 -9.86 -19.84
C LEU A 38 2.30 -10.69 -19.71
N GLY A 39 2.42 -11.54 -18.69
CA GLY A 39 3.65 -12.28 -18.40
C GLY A 39 4.86 -11.39 -18.08
N MET A 40 4.63 -10.19 -17.54
CA MET A 40 5.68 -9.22 -17.23
C MET A 40 6.28 -9.41 -15.83
N PRO A 41 7.57 -9.11 -15.63
CA PRO A 41 8.19 -9.22 -14.32
C PRO A 41 7.68 -8.15 -13.34
N ILE A 42 7.68 -8.48 -12.03
CA ILE A 42 7.36 -7.50 -10.98
C ILE A 42 8.50 -6.52 -10.74
N TYR A 43 9.74 -7.03 -10.70
CA TYR A 43 10.92 -6.21 -10.45
C TYR A 43 11.35 -5.47 -11.72
N GLU A 44 11.27 -4.15 -11.68
CA GLU A 44 11.63 -3.25 -12.78
C GLU A 44 12.48 -2.09 -12.21
N PRO A 45 13.82 -2.23 -12.18
CA PRO A 45 14.70 -1.29 -11.48
C PRO A 45 14.58 0.15 -12.00
N ASP A 46 14.45 0.35 -13.32
CA ASP A 46 14.29 1.68 -13.92
C ASP A 46 12.99 2.35 -13.47
N ARG A 47 11.92 1.56 -13.31
CA ARG A 47 10.63 2.07 -12.84
C ARG A 47 10.71 2.50 -11.39
N GLU A 48 11.40 1.73 -10.55
CA GLU A 48 11.63 2.03 -9.13
C GLU A 48 12.49 3.28 -8.96
N GLN A 49 13.58 3.39 -9.73
CA GLN A 49 14.42 4.57 -9.74
C GLN A 49 13.61 5.83 -10.09
N LYS A 50 12.70 5.74 -11.05
CA LYS A 50 11.78 6.84 -11.39
C LYS A 50 10.83 7.20 -10.23
N VAL A 51 10.37 6.24 -9.43
CA VAL A 51 9.61 6.54 -8.20
C VAL A 51 10.48 7.34 -7.23
N PHE A 52 11.71 6.87 -6.97
CA PHE A 52 12.60 7.53 -6.01
C PHE A 52 13.02 8.93 -6.47
N SER A 53 13.28 9.14 -7.76
CA SER A 53 13.55 10.46 -8.31
C SER A 53 12.37 11.40 -8.11
N ASN A 54 11.15 10.96 -8.45
CA ASN A 54 9.94 11.76 -8.26
C ASN A 54 9.73 12.14 -6.79
N VAL A 55 9.99 11.22 -5.85
CA VAL A 55 9.90 11.48 -4.41
C VAL A 55 10.88 12.57 -3.96
N ARG A 56 12.13 12.55 -4.47
CA ARG A 56 13.10 13.62 -4.17
C ARG A 56 12.67 14.96 -4.77
N GLU A 57 12.21 14.95 -6.02
CA GLU A 57 11.82 16.16 -6.74
C GLU A 57 10.67 16.91 -6.04
N VAL A 58 9.75 16.19 -5.40
CA VAL A 58 8.61 16.79 -4.69
C VAL A 58 8.85 17.02 -3.20
N ASN A 59 10.03 16.68 -2.67
CA ASN A 59 10.33 16.84 -1.25
C ASN A 59 10.74 18.28 -0.93
N GLU A 60 9.83 19.05 -0.34
CA GLU A 60 10.10 20.42 0.13
C GLU A 60 10.56 20.47 1.61
N GLY A 61 10.83 19.32 2.21
CA GLY A 61 11.20 19.20 3.62
C GLY A 61 10.00 19.16 4.57
N PRO A 62 10.22 19.28 5.90
CA PRO A 62 11.50 19.44 6.59
C PRO A 62 12.34 18.15 6.69
N LEU A 63 11.82 17.02 6.20
CA LEU A 63 12.53 15.73 6.22
C LEU A 63 13.59 15.70 5.11
N PRO A 64 14.87 15.36 5.41
CA PRO A 64 15.89 15.23 4.38
C PRO A 64 15.58 14.09 3.40
N ASP A 65 15.97 14.25 2.13
CA ASP A 65 15.76 13.26 1.07
C ASP A 65 16.20 11.86 1.48
N ARG A 66 17.37 11.73 2.12
CA ARG A 66 17.91 10.44 2.57
C ARG A 66 16.90 9.68 3.43
N ASP A 67 16.25 10.37 4.36
CA ASP A 67 15.37 9.74 5.33
C ASP A 67 13.98 9.49 4.72
N LEU A 68 13.50 10.37 3.84
CA LEU A 68 12.28 10.14 3.05
C LEU A 68 12.42 8.94 2.11
N LEU A 69 13.57 8.78 1.47
CA LEU A 69 13.83 7.64 0.60
C LEU A 69 13.81 6.31 1.35
N ARG A 70 14.34 6.24 2.57
CA ARG A 70 14.28 5.02 3.39
C ARG A 70 12.85 4.58 3.67
N VAL A 71 11.96 5.55 3.92
CA VAL A 71 10.52 5.26 4.05
C VAL A 71 9.98 4.72 2.72
N TYR A 72 10.32 5.38 1.62
CA TYR A 72 9.85 4.99 0.29
C TYR A 72 10.38 3.63 -0.18
N GLU A 73 11.61 3.24 0.16
CA GLU A 73 12.15 1.91 -0.09
C GLU A 73 11.25 0.85 0.54
N ARG A 74 10.90 1.02 1.82
CA ARG A 74 10.00 0.10 2.53
C ARG A 74 8.60 0.07 1.92
N VAL A 75 8.08 1.24 1.57
CA VAL A 75 6.79 1.39 0.89
C VAL A 75 6.81 0.74 -0.50
N MET A 76 7.95 0.71 -1.18
CA MET A 76 8.12 0.03 -2.48
C MET A 76 8.21 -1.49 -2.31
N ASP A 77 8.94 -1.98 -1.30
CA ASP A 77 9.00 -3.41 -0.95
C ASP A 77 7.61 -4.02 -0.78
N ILE A 78 6.75 -3.37 0.02
CA ILE A 78 5.40 -3.86 0.28
C ILE A 78 4.56 -3.90 -1.02
N MET A 79 4.70 -2.91 -1.91
CA MET A 79 3.95 -2.94 -3.18
C MET A 79 4.44 -4.01 -4.14
N ARG A 80 5.73 -4.35 -4.10
CA ARG A 80 6.24 -5.51 -4.86
C ARG A 80 5.61 -6.79 -4.33
N GLN A 81 5.53 -6.95 -3.01
CA GLN A 81 4.90 -8.11 -2.40
C GLN A 81 3.43 -8.23 -2.80
N ILE A 82 2.65 -7.14 -2.73
CA ILE A 82 1.25 -7.12 -3.17
C ILE A 82 1.12 -7.54 -4.64
N GLN A 83 2.01 -7.04 -5.51
CA GLN A 83 2.03 -7.45 -6.92
C GLN A 83 2.40 -8.93 -7.10
N GLN A 84 3.30 -9.48 -6.28
CA GLN A 84 3.69 -10.89 -6.33
C GLN A 84 2.55 -11.82 -5.89
N GLU A 85 1.78 -11.43 -4.87
CA GLU A 85 0.56 -12.13 -4.45
C GLU A 85 -0.47 -12.16 -5.60
N GLU A 86 -0.53 -11.09 -6.40
CA GLU A 86 -1.28 -11.02 -7.65
C GLU A 86 -0.61 -11.70 -8.85
N ILE A 87 0.51 -12.39 -8.70
CA ILE A 87 1.05 -13.29 -9.75
C ILE A 87 0.95 -14.74 -9.30
N ALA A 88 1.16 -15.00 -8.01
CA ALA A 88 0.87 -16.30 -7.42
C ALA A 88 -0.61 -16.67 -7.64
N PRO A 89 -0.94 -17.93 -7.95
CA PRO A 89 -2.34 -18.33 -8.04
C PRO A 89 -3.03 -18.11 -6.68
N GLN A 90 -4.14 -17.36 -6.65
CA GLN A 90 -4.97 -17.23 -5.44
C GLN A 90 -5.45 -18.63 -5.04
N PRO A 91 -5.20 -19.11 -3.80
CA PRO A 91 -6.05 -20.15 -3.24
C PRO A 91 -7.46 -19.53 -3.06
N ALA A 92 -8.49 -20.24 -3.52
CA ALA A 92 -9.88 -19.79 -3.57
C ALA A 92 -10.35 -19.16 -2.25
N ALA A 93 -10.36 -17.82 -2.18
CA ALA A 93 -10.81 -17.07 -1.01
C ALA A 93 -12.33 -16.77 -1.02
N ASP A 94 -13.06 -17.25 -2.03
CA ASP A 94 -14.51 -17.04 -2.16
C ASP A 94 -15.36 -18.16 -1.54
N ALA A 95 -14.75 -19.21 -0.96
CA ALA A 95 -15.51 -20.34 -0.39
C ALA A 95 -15.94 -20.17 1.08
N ALA A 96 -15.57 -19.07 1.75
CA ALA A 96 -15.69 -18.94 3.21
C ALA A 96 -16.60 -17.80 3.71
N ARG A 97 -17.46 -17.23 2.86
CA ARG A 97 -18.41 -16.16 3.29
C ARG A 97 -19.88 -16.57 3.42
N ASP A 98 -20.25 -17.81 3.08
CA ASP A 98 -21.66 -18.23 3.04
C ASP A 98 -22.08 -19.26 4.10
N THR A 99 -21.29 -19.47 5.15
CA THR A 99 -21.71 -20.33 6.26
C THR A 99 -21.40 -19.69 7.60
N GLU A 100 -22.38 -18.95 8.14
CA GLU A 100 -22.66 -18.69 9.57
C GLU A 100 -23.64 -17.49 9.63
N LEU A 101 -24.86 -17.52 10.18
CA LEU A 101 -25.66 -18.44 10.97
C LEU A 101 -27.12 -17.93 10.88
N ASP A 102 -28.04 -18.70 10.29
CA ASP A 102 -29.46 -18.59 10.63
C ASP A 102 -29.64 -19.29 11.98
N THR A 103 -29.74 -18.53 13.05
CA THR A 103 -30.38 -19.01 14.28
C THR A 103 -31.56 -18.12 14.57
N ASP A 104 -32.66 -18.42 13.88
CA ASP A 104 -34.00 -18.20 14.41
C ASP A 104 -34.11 -18.97 15.74
N VAL A 105 -34.15 -18.24 16.85
CA VAL A 105 -34.74 -18.73 18.08
C VAL A 105 -35.74 -17.67 18.53
N ASN A 106 -36.96 -17.83 18.06
CA ASN A 106 -38.14 -17.19 18.61
C ASN A 106 -38.94 -18.28 19.31
N ASP A 107 -38.80 -18.34 20.64
CA ASP A 107 -39.74 -18.92 21.60
C ASP A 107 -39.62 -18.15 22.93
#